data_AF-A0A7Y4C722-F1
#
_entry.id   AF-A0A7Y4C722-F1
#
_cell.length_a   1.000
_cell.length_b   1.000
_cell.length_c   1.000
_cell.angle_alpha   90.00
_cell.angle_beta   90.00
_cell.angle_gamma   90.00
#
_symmetry.space_group_name_H-M   'P 1'
#
loop_
_entity.id
_entity.type
_entity.pdbx_description
1 polymer ?
#
loop_
_entity_poly.entity_id
_entity_poly.type
_entity_poly.pdbx_seq_one_letter_code
_entity_poly.pdbx_strand_id
1 'polypeptide(L)'
;MVTNIEQRLYAIVPAAGIGSRMKAEIPKQYLQLLEKTILEHTVEKLLEHPQIQNVIVAVSPNDPYFPQLKIANHPKVIRVDGGGERADSVLSGLARLLEIDPESWVLVHDAARPCISISDIDALIKQVSKNKLGGILAAPVRDTMKRGNGEGAISVTVDRQDLWHALTPQMFNSHQLHEALIKAKQANATITDEASAMEWLGRQPQLVPGRMDNLKITQPEDLALAEFYLRKEQKEQR
;
A
#
# COMPACT_ATOMS: atom_id res chain seq x y z
N MET A 1 -3.84 17.48 23.76
CA MET A 1 -5.06 17.19 22.98
C MET A 1 -4.95 15.76 22.47
N VAL A 2 -5.93 14.90 22.72
CA VAL A 2 -5.93 13.53 22.19
C VAL A 2 -6.41 13.62 20.74
N THR A 3 -5.51 13.47 19.77
CA THR A 3 -5.85 13.35 18.35
C THR A 3 -6.76 12.15 18.16
N ASN A 4 -8.03 12.38 17.81
CA ASN A 4 -8.97 11.32 17.46
C ASN A 4 -8.69 10.89 16.01
N ILE A 5 -8.16 9.68 15.82
CA ILE A 5 -7.83 9.12 14.50
C ILE A 5 -9.09 8.98 13.64
N GLU A 6 -10.25 8.78 14.27
CA GLU A 6 -11.52 8.48 13.61
C GLU A 6 -12.00 9.57 12.64
N GLN A 7 -11.47 10.79 12.72
CA GLN A 7 -11.89 11.92 11.89
C GLN A 7 -10.77 12.52 11.04
N ARG A 8 -9.64 11.84 10.84
CA ARG A 8 -8.50 12.37 10.06
C ARG A 8 -7.72 11.29 9.31
N LEU A 9 -8.42 10.32 8.76
CA LEU A 9 -7.80 9.19 8.06
C LEU A 9 -7.93 9.35 6.55
N TYR A 10 -6.78 9.24 5.87
CA TYR A 10 -6.65 9.34 4.43
C TYR A 10 -5.93 8.11 3.89
N ALA A 11 -6.05 7.84 2.60
CA ALA A 11 -5.23 6.83 1.94
C ALA A 11 -4.39 7.43 0.82
N ILE A 12 -3.21 6.88 0.61
CA ILE A 12 -2.35 7.17 -0.54
C ILE A 12 -2.13 5.88 -1.31
N VAL A 13 -2.36 5.93 -2.62
CA VAL A 13 -2.13 4.83 -3.55
C VAL A 13 -1.03 5.22 -4.53
N PRO A 14 0.23 4.78 -4.34
CA PRO A 14 1.29 5.00 -5.32
C PRO A 14 1.07 4.11 -6.55
N ALA A 15 0.79 4.75 -7.69
CA ALA A 15 0.41 4.14 -8.96
C ALA A 15 1.16 4.73 -10.17
N ALA A 16 2.30 5.41 -9.97
CA ALA A 16 3.10 5.99 -11.05
C ALA A 16 4.07 4.98 -11.72
N GLY A 17 4.22 3.78 -11.15
CA GLY A 17 5.14 2.78 -11.67
C GLY A 17 4.66 2.14 -12.97
N ILE A 18 5.59 1.85 -13.88
CA ILE A 18 5.29 1.28 -15.22
C ILE A 18 5.10 -0.24 -15.24
N GLY A 19 5.42 -0.96 -14.15
CA GLY A 19 5.12 -2.40 -14.03
C GLY A 19 5.94 -3.35 -14.92
N SER A 20 7.23 -3.06 -15.16
CA SER A 20 8.12 -3.77 -16.10
C SER A 20 8.15 -5.31 -16.02
N ARG A 21 7.85 -5.90 -14.86
CA ARG A 21 7.85 -7.37 -14.66
C ARG A 21 6.66 -8.10 -15.30
N MET A 22 5.56 -7.41 -15.59
CA MET A 22 4.33 -8.01 -16.12
C MET A 22 4.39 -8.31 -17.63
N LYS A 23 5.46 -7.89 -18.34
CA LYS A 23 5.58 -8.01 -19.80
C LYS A 23 4.33 -7.54 -20.57
N ALA A 24 3.58 -6.61 -19.99
CA ALA A 24 2.37 -6.06 -20.57
C ALA A 24 2.68 -4.77 -21.33
N GLU A 25 1.88 -4.47 -22.35
CA GLU A 25 2.00 -3.23 -23.14
C GLU A 25 1.57 -1.98 -22.34
N ILE A 26 0.75 -2.17 -21.31
CA ILE A 26 0.25 -1.10 -20.43
C ILE A 26 0.71 -1.31 -18.99
N PRO A 27 0.81 -0.24 -18.17
CA PRO A 27 1.14 -0.36 -16.76
C PRO A 27 0.16 -1.29 -16.04
N LYS A 28 0.71 -2.20 -15.23
CA LYS A 28 -0.04 -3.32 -14.65
C LYS A 28 -1.29 -2.93 -13.86
N GLN A 29 -1.28 -1.78 -13.19
CA GLN A 29 -2.40 -1.26 -12.41
C GLN A 29 -3.64 -0.96 -13.28
N TYR A 30 -3.47 -0.82 -14.60
CA TYR A 30 -4.55 -0.64 -15.57
C TYR A 30 -5.00 -1.92 -16.26
N LEU A 31 -4.40 -3.08 -15.95
CA LEU A 31 -4.88 -4.35 -16.47
C LEU A 31 -6.28 -4.62 -15.92
N GLN A 32 -7.13 -5.15 -16.79
CA GLN A 32 -8.49 -5.55 -16.46
C GLN A 32 -8.46 -6.79 -15.57
N LEU A 33 -9.29 -6.75 -14.53
CA LEU A 33 -9.53 -7.82 -13.59
C LEU A 33 -11.04 -7.84 -13.35
N LEU A 34 -11.74 -8.84 -13.88
CA LEU A 34 -13.20 -8.79 -14.01
C LEU A 34 -13.64 -7.55 -14.84
N GLU A 35 -14.57 -6.75 -14.34
CA GLU A 35 -15.13 -5.58 -15.04
C GLU A 35 -14.42 -4.24 -14.72
N LYS A 36 -13.32 -4.29 -13.97
CA LYS A 36 -12.60 -3.11 -13.49
C LYS A 36 -11.10 -3.29 -13.63
N THR A 37 -10.36 -2.19 -13.68
CA THR A 37 -8.89 -2.23 -13.56
C THR A 37 -8.46 -2.65 -12.16
N ILE A 38 -7.24 -3.17 -12.02
CA ILE A 38 -6.64 -3.44 -10.70
C ILE A 38 -6.68 -2.19 -9.81
N LEU A 39 -6.35 -1.01 -10.36
CA LEU A 39 -6.38 0.24 -9.63
C LEU A 39 -7.79 0.60 -9.12
N GLU A 40 -8.82 0.40 -9.96
CA GLU A 40 -10.22 0.63 -9.55
C GLU A 40 -10.62 -0.27 -8.38
N HIS A 41 -10.31 -1.57 -8.42
CA HIS A 41 -10.58 -2.45 -7.28
C HIS A 41 -9.92 -1.97 -5.99
N THR A 42 -8.64 -1.60 -6.04
CA THR A 42 -7.91 -1.11 -4.86
C THR A 42 -8.50 0.19 -4.33
N VAL A 43 -8.74 1.18 -5.20
CA VAL A 43 -9.23 2.51 -4.78
C VAL A 43 -10.66 2.43 -4.26
N GLU A 44 -11.55 1.70 -4.92
CA GLU A 44 -12.94 1.55 -4.49
C GLU A 44 -13.03 0.82 -3.14
N LYS A 45 -12.21 -0.22 -2.93
CA LYS A 45 -12.16 -0.92 -1.64
C LYS A 45 -11.73 -0.03 -0.48
N LEU A 46 -10.80 0.91 -0.72
CA LEU A 46 -10.45 1.93 0.27
C LEU A 46 -11.60 2.92 0.49
N LEU A 47 -12.30 3.33 -0.57
CA LEU A 47 -13.43 4.25 -0.49
C LEU A 47 -14.66 3.66 0.24
N GLU A 48 -14.81 2.34 0.23
CA GLU A 48 -15.84 1.61 0.99
C GLU A 48 -15.69 1.80 2.51
N HIS A 49 -14.48 2.07 3.01
CA HIS A 49 -14.23 2.20 4.44
C HIS A 49 -14.70 3.57 4.98
N PRO A 50 -15.63 3.64 5.94
CA PRO A 50 -16.31 4.88 6.32
C PRO A 50 -15.39 5.94 6.96
N GLN A 51 -14.29 5.52 7.59
CA GLN A 51 -13.33 6.45 8.20
C GLN A 51 -12.38 7.11 7.18
N ILE A 52 -12.26 6.59 5.95
CA ILE A 52 -11.37 7.14 4.94
C ILE A 52 -12.04 8.33 4.25
N GLN A 53 -11.46 9.52 4.44
CA GLN A 53 -12.02 10.78 3.92
C GLN A 53 -11.76 10.94 2.44
N ASN A 54 -10.49 10.79 2.04
CA ASN A 54 -10.06 10.87 0.65
C ASN A 54 -9.02 9.80 0.35
N VAL A 55 -8.97 9.40 -0.92
CA VAL A 55 -7.92 8.55 -1.48
C VAL A 55 -7.11 9.38 -2.45
N ILE A 56 -5.84 9.59 -2.12
CA ILE A 56 -4.88 10.32 -2.96
C ILE A 56 -4.18 9.30 -3.85
N VAL A 57 -4.34 9.43 -5.17
CA VAL A 57 -3.75 8.53 -6.16
C VAL A 57 -2.62 9.25 -6.87
N ALA A 58 -1.40 8.75 -6.68
CA ALA A 58 -0.20 9.28 -7.31
C ALA A 58 0.09 8.52 -8.60
N VAL A 59 -0.17 9.13 -9.75
CA VAL A 59 0.04 8.54 -11.09
C VAL A 59 1.15 9.28 -11.83
N SER A 60 1.66 8.72 -12.93
CA SER A 60 2.66 9.44 -13.74
C SER A 60 2.09 10.80 -14.23
N PRO A 61 2.92 11.85 -14.36
CA PRO A 61 2.46 13.16 -14.83
C PRO A 61 1.70 13.13 -16.15
N ASN A 62 2.12 12.28 -17.07
CA ASN A 62 1.53 12.13 -18.39
C ASN A 62 0.73 10.83 -18.53
N ASP A 63 0.16 10.31 -17.44
CA ASP A 63 -0.60 9.07 -17.45
C ASP A 63 -1.88 9.20 -18.30
N PRO A 64 -1.99 8.49 -19.45
CA PRO A 64 -3.14 8.62 -20.33
C PRO A 64 -4.33 7.76 -19.89
N TYR A 65 -4.12 6.84 -18.95
CA TYR A 65 -5.11 5.82 -18.56
C TYR A 65 -5.98 6.29 -17.39
N PHE A 66 -5.38 6.88 -16.36
CA PHE A 66 -6.10 7.30 -15.15
C PHE A 66 -7.33 8.19 -15.45
N PRO A 67 -7.25 9.22 -16.32
CA PRO A 67 -8.40 10.09 -16.62
C PRO A 67 -9.60 9.36 -17.25
N GLN A 68 -9.39 8.17 -17.81
CA GLN A 68 -10.45 7.35 -18.43
C GLN A 68 -11.21 6.48 -17.42
N LEU A 69 -10.70 6.33 -16.19
CA LEU A 69 -11.29 5.48 -15.17
C LEU A 69 -12.45 6.19 -14.46
N LYS A 70 -13.45 5.43 -14.00
CA LYS A 70 -14.58 6.00 -13.26
C LYS A 70 -14.14 6.68 -11.97
N ILE A 71 -13.15 6.11 -11.29
CA ILE A 71 -12.58 6.65 -10.04
C ILE A 71 -11.96 8.05 -10.21
N ALA A 72 -11.56 8.46 -11.41
CA ALA A 72 -10.97 9.79 -11.64
C ALA A 72 -11.95 10.94 -11.39
N ASN A 73 -13.26 10.67 -11.53
CA ASN A 73 -14.32 11.65 -11.30
C ASN A 73 -14.98 11.50 -9.91
N HIS A 74 -14.47 10.60 -9.06
CA HIS A 74 -15.05 10.37 -7.74
C HIS A 74 -14.71 11.52 -6.78
N PRO A 75 -15.68 12.10 -6.04
CA PRO A 75 -15.46 13.33 -5.25
C PRO A 75 -14.45 13.17 -4.09
N LYS A 76 -14.22 11.93 -3.65
CA LYS A 76 -13.21 11.62 -2.62
C LYS A 76 -11.83 11.25 -3.18
N VAL A 77 -11.67 11.15 -4.51
CA VAL A 77 -10.39 10.81 -5.13
C VAL A 77 -9.64 12.07 -5.49
N ILE A 78 -8.38 12.15 -5.07
CA ILE A 78 -7.49 13.28 -5.36
C ILE A 78 -6.31 12.74 -6.16
N ARG A 79 -6.13 13.22 -7.40
CA ARG A 79 -4.99 12.84 -8.23
C ARG A 79 -3.79 13.75 -7.96
N VAL A 80 -2.61 13.18 -7.86
CA VAL A 80 -1.33 13.91 -7.80
C VAL A 80 -0.32 13.34 -8.79
N ASP A 81 0.67 14.15 -9.16
CA ASP A 81 1.85 13.68 -9.90
C ASP A 81 2.73 12.82 -8.98
N GLY A 82 2.93 11.56 -9.35
CA GLY A 82 3.92 10.69 -8.74
C GLY A 82 5.34 10.98 -9.22
N GLY A 83 6.32 10.31 -8.62
CA GLY A 83 7.74 10.47 -8.95
C GLY A 83 8.36 9.24 -9.63
N GLY A 84 9.69 9.26 -9.76
CA GLY A 84 10.46 8.22 -10.45
C GLY A 84 10.45 6.88 -9.71
N GLU A 85 10.45 6.92 -8.37
CA GLU A 85 10.35 5.74 -7.53
C GLU A 85 9.04 5.66 -6.74
N ARG A 86 8.78 4.50 -6.12
CA ARG A 86 7.60 4.30 -5.26
C ARG A 86 7.60 5.32 -4.10
N ALA A 87 8.74 5.50 -3.43
CA ALA A 87 8.86 6.44 -2.31
C ALA A 87 8.59 7.89 -2.73
N ASP A 88 9.01 8.30 -3.92
CA ASP A 88 8.72 9.64 -4.45
C ASP A 88 7.22 9.85 -4.66
N SER A 89 6.53 8.83 -5.17
CA SER A 89 5.07 8.88 -5.38
C SER A 89 4.31 8.96 -4.05
N VAL A 90 4.81 8.28 -3.02
CA VAL A 90 4.27 8.40 -1.65
C VAL A 90 4.53 9.79 -1.09
N LEU A 91 5.72 10.36 -1.27
CA LEU A 91 6.05 11.73 -0.87
C LEU A 91 5.15 12.78 -1.53
N SER A 92 4.85 12.65 -2.84
CA SER A 92 3.90 13.55 -3.51
C SER A 92 2.51 13.49 -2.88
N GLY A 93 2.03 12.28 -2.56
CA GLY A 93 0.74 12.11 -1.88
C GLY A 93 0.74 12.71 -0.47
N LEU A 94 1.84 12.53 0.28
CA LEU A 94 2.01 13.08 1.63
C LEU A 94 2.08 14.61 1.62
N ALA A 95 2.82 15.20 0.67
CA ALA A 95 2.90 16.64 0.52
C ALA A 95 1.50 17.24 0.30
N ARG A 96 0.72 16.66 -0.63
CA ARG A 96 -0.66 17.07 -0.86
C ARG A 96 -1.55 16.87 0.37
N LEU A 97 -1.38 15.75 1.09
CA LEU A 97 -2.13 15.48 2.31
C LEU A 97 -1.84 16.51 3.41
N LEU A 98 -0.57 16.89 3.60
CA LEU A 98 -0.18 17.86 4.63
C LEU A 98 -0.71 19.28 4.35
N GLU A 99 -0.97 19.62 3.09
CA GLU A 99 -1.69 20.86 2.73
C GLU A 99 -3.17 20.82 3.13
N ILE A 100 -3.78 19.63 3.12
CA ILE A 100 -5.21 19.43 3.42
C ILE A 100 -5.43 19.30 4.93
N ASP A 101 -4.67 18.41 5.57
CA ASP A 101 -4.77 18.07 6.98
C ASP A 101 -3.39 17.64 7.53
N PRO A 102 -2.62 18.56 8.13
CA PRO A 102 -1.25 18.28 8.59
C PRO A 102 -1.20 17.32 9.79
N GLU A 103 -2.29 17.17 10.53
CA GLU A 103 -2.38 16.33 11.73
C GLU A 103 -3.06 14.98 11.46
N SER A 104 -3.14 14.61 10.17
CA SER A 104 -3.80 13.40 9.70
C SER A 104 -3.00 12.12 9.95
N TRP A 105 -3.72 11.01 9.82
CA TRP A 105 -3.16 9.68 9.64
C TRP A 105 -3.36 9.23 8.19
N VAL A 106 -2.44 8.40 7.72
CA VAL A 106 -2.42 7.95 6.34
C VAL A 106 -2.22 6.45 6.25
N LEU A 107 -3.02 5.83 5.39
CA LEU A 107 -2.87 4.47 4.90
C LEU A 107 -2.17 4.50 3.55
N VAL A 108 -0.92 4.06 3.47
CA VAL A 108 -0.24 3.88 2.18
C VAL A 108 -0.51 2.45 1.70
N HIS A 109 -1.17 2.32 0.55
CA HIS A 109 -1.60 1.02 0.03
C HIS A 109 -1.19 0.84 -1.43
N ASP A 110 -0.52 -0.28 -1.73
CA ASP A 110 -0.06 -0.56 -3.09
C ASP A 110 -1.25 -0.71 -4.06
N ALA A 111 -1.20 0.03 -5.17
CA ALA A 111 -2.19 -0.08 -6.26
C ALA A 111 -2.35 -1.51 -6.80
N ALA A 112 -1.35 -2.38 -6.63
CA ALA A 112 -1.34 -3.74 -7.13
C ALA A 112 -1.90 -4.78 -6.14
N ARG A 113 -2.59 -4.35 -5.08
CA ARG A 113 -3.19 -5.23 -4.08
C ARG A 113 -4.71 -5.04 -4.04
N PRO A 114 -5.46 -5.57 -5.03
CA PRO A 114 -6.90 -5.33 -5.13
C PRO A 114 -7.72 -6.13 -4.11
N CYS A 115 -7.13 -7.14 -3.47
CA CYS A 115 -7.80 -8.09 -2.58
C CYS A 115 -7.73 -7.72 -1.09
N ILE A 116 -7.51 -6.43 -0.75
CA ILE A 116 -7.56 -5.98 0.64
C ILE A 116 -8.98 -6.13 1.20
N SER A 117 -9.11 -6.58 2.45
CA SER A 117 -10.40 -6.71 3.12
C SER A 117 -10.67 -5.52 4.06
N ILE A 118 -11.95 -5.13 4.19
CA ILE A 118 -12.38 -4.09 5.15
C ILE A 118 -12.00 -4.48 6.58
N SER A 119 -12.14 -5.76 6.94
CA SER A 119 -11.77 -6.27 8.27
C SER A 119 -10.29 -6.12 8.59
N ASP A 120 -9.40 -6.24 7.59
CA ASP A 120 -7.97 -6.03 7.79
C ASP A 120 -7.67 -4.52 7.99
N ILE A 121 -8.36 -3.64 7.26
CA ILE A 121 -8.27 -2.19 7.45
C ILE A 121 -8.74 -1.80 8.86
N ASP A 122 -9.89 -2.32 9.31
CA ASP A 122 -10.42 -2.13 10.67
C ASP A 122 -9.41 -2.59 11.74
N ALA A 123 -8.83 -3.78 11.55
CA ALA A 123 -7.84 -4.34 12.48
C ALA A 123 -6.59 -3.45 12.57
N LEU A 124 -6.09 -2.97 11.43
CA LEU A 124 -4.95 -2.06 11.36
C LEU A 124 -5.24 -0.74 12.10
N ILE A 125 -6.36 -0.09 11.79
CA ILE A 125 -6.76 1.17 12.43
C ILE A 125 -6.91 0.97 13.93
N LYS A 126 -7.62 -0.07 14.36
CA LYS A 126 -7.86 -0.37 15.78
C LYS A 126 -6.55 -0.59 16.53
N GLN A 127 -5.60 -1.31 15.95
CA GLN A 127 -4.36 -1.65 16.62
C GLN A 127 -3.42 -0.44 16.70
N VAL A 128 -3.24 0.30 15.60
CA VAL A 128 -2.41 1.51 15.55
C VAL A 128 -2.97 2.61 16.46
N SER A 129 -4.29 2.74 16.54
CA SER A 129 -4.93 3.76 17.37
C SER A 129 -4.63 3.64 18.87
N LYS A 130 -4.26 2.45 19.35
CA LYS A 130 -3.97 2.20 20.77
C LYS A 130 -2.62 2.73 21.23
N ASN A 131 -1.61 2.71 20.37
CA ASN A 131 -0.20 3.00 20.74
C ASN A 131 0.42 4.15 19.95
N LYS A 132 -0.21 4.56 18.84
CA LYS A 132 0.22 5.68 18.00
C LYS A 132 1.64 5.56 17.43
N LEU A 133 2.20 4.36 17.36
CA LEU A 133 3.52 4.10 16.75
C LEU A 133 3.44 3.93 15.23
N GLY A 134 2.22 3.77 14.70
CA GLY A 134 2.00 3.28 13.35
C GLY A 134 2.21 1.78 13.23
N GLY A 135 1.96 1.24 12.05
CA GLY A 135 2.07 -0.20 11.81
C GLY A 135 1.67 -0.60 10.40
N ILE A 136 1.87 -1.87 10.11
CA ILE A 136 1.63 -2.45 8.79
C ILE A 136 0.75 -3.68 8.91
N LEU A 137 -0.03 -3.97 7.87
CA LEU A 137 -0.47 -5.33 7.67
C LEU A 137 0.74 -6.22 7.37
N ALA A 138 0.78 -7.38 7.99
CA ALA A 138 1.82 -8.37 7.77
C ALA A 138 1.28 -9.79 7.97
N ALA A 139 1.95 -10.78 7.38
CA ALA A 139 1.59 -12.18 7.58
C ALA A 139 2.82 -13.03 7.97
N PRO A 140 2.72 -13.95 8.94
CA PRO A 140 3.84 -14.79 9.32
C PRO A 140 4.34 -15.64 8.17
N VAL A 141 5.66 -15.78 8.05
CA VAL A 141 6.28 -16.70 7.09
C VAL A 141 5.94 -18.14 7.49
N ARG A 142 5.48 -18.93 6.51
CA ARG A 142 5.10 -20.34 6.73
C ARG A 142 6.17 -21.30 6.26
N ASP A 143 6.76 -21.05 5.11
CA ASP A 143 7.72 -21.98 4.52
C ASP A 143 9.14 -21.81 5.11
N THR A 144 9.98 -22.81 4.91
CA THR A 144 11.40 -22.71 5.24
C THR A 144 12.07 -21.70 4.32
N MET A 145 12.71 -20.67 4.89
CA MET A 145 13.38 -19.63 4.12
C MET A 145 14.83 -20.00 3.82
N LYS A 146 15.27 -19.79 2.59
CA LYS A 146 16.67 -19.95 2.16
C LYS A 146 17.23 -18.61 1.71
N ARG A 147 18.42 -18.27 2.15
CA ARG A 147 19.23 -17.20 1.58
C ARG A 147 20.15 -17.80 0.52
N GLY A 148 20.12 -17.27 -0.70
CA GLY A 148 21.04 -17.66 -1.78
C GLY A 148 22.41 -16.99 -1.63
N ASN A 149 23.42 -17.53 -2.29
CA ASN A 149 24.78 -16.95 -2.36
C ASN A 149 25.00 -16.01 -3.56
N GLY A 150 24.00 -15.84 -4.43
CA GLY A 150 24.12 -15.06 -5.67
C GLY A 150 24.53 -15.87 -6.90
N GLU A 151 24.95 -17.13 -6.73
CA GLU A 151 25.42 -18.04 -7.78
C GLU A 151 24.44 -19.20 -8.03
N GLY A 152 23.19 -19.06 -7.57
CA GLY A 152 22.15 -20.09 -7.69
C GLY A 152 22.24 -21.22 -6.65
N ALA A 153 23.10 -21.10 -5.64
CA ALA A 153 23.21 -22.06 -4.55
C ALA A 153 22.65 -21.52 -3.22
N ILE A 154 22.23 -22.45 -2.34
CA ILE A 154 21.78 -22.12 -0.98
C ILE A 154 23.01 -21.72 -0.15
N SER A 155 22.98 -20.53 0.44
CA SER A 155 23.96 -20.08 1.43
C SER A 155 23.59 -20.54 2.84
N VAL A 156 22.37 -20.24 3.29
CA VAL A 156 21.92 -20.56 4.65
C VAL A 156 20.40 -20.70 4.73
N THR A 157 19.92 -21.55 5.65
CA THR A 157 18.51 -21.57 6.05
C THR A 157 18.27 -20.45 7.05
N VAL A 158 17.34 -19.55 6.75
CA VAL A 158 16.97 -18.44 7.64
C VAL A 158 15.87 -18.94 8.58
N ASP A 159 16.03 -18.66 9.88
CA ASP A 159 14.98 -18.95 10.86
C ASP A 159 13.73 -18.14 10.51
N ARG A 160 12.59 -18.83 10.46
CA ARG A 160 11.30 -18.23 10.12
C ARG A 160 10.54 -17.74 11.36
N GLN A 161 11.01 -18.08 12.57
CA GLN A 161 10.41 -17.56 13.80
C GLN A 161 10.45 -16.03 13.79
N ASP A 162 9.30 -15.40 14.05
CA ASP A 162 9.11 -13.95 14.02
C ASP A 162 9.49 -13.27 12.70
N LEU A 163 9.50 -14.02 11.59
CA LEU A 163 9.68 -13.49 10.24
C LEU A 163 8.32 -13.30 9.56
N TRP A 164 8.13 -12.13 8.95
CA TRP A 164 6.85 -11.72 8.39
C TRP A 164 6.98 -11.22 6.95
N HIS A 165 5.95 -11.49 6.14
CA HIS A 165 5.71 -10.80 4.89
C HIS A 165 5.11 -9.43 5.18
N ALA A 166 5.83 -8.36 4.84
CA ALA A 166 5.28 -7.01 4.83
C ALA A 166 4.20 -6.90 3.75
N LEU A 167 3.01 -6.44 4.14
CA LEU A 167 1.89 -6.14 3.25
C LEU A 167 1.60 -4.64 3.31
N THR A 168 0.52 -4.26 2.63
CA THR A 168 -0.06 -2.91 2.77
C THR A 168 -1.59 -3.08 2.91
N PRO A 169 -2.32 -2.17 3.55
CA PRO A 169 -1.89 -0.82 3.92
C PRO A 169 -0.83 -0.75 5.04
N GLN A 170 -0.04 0.31 4.99
CA GLN A 170 0.86 0.73 6.07
C GLN A 170 0.32 2.04 6.63
N MET A 171 0.09 2.10 7.94
CA MET A 171 -0.58 3.20 8.61
C MET A 171 0.37 3.97 9.52
N PHE A 172 0.51 5.27 9.27
CA PHE A 172 1.36 6.15 10.07
C PHE A 172 0.72 7.53 10.24
N ASN A 173 1.24 8.32 11.18
CA ASN A 173 0.95 9.75 11.21
C ASN A 173 1.60 10.41 9.98
N SER A 174 0.83 11.21 9.23
CA SER A 174 1.24 11.74 7.93
C SER A 174 2.49 12.60 8.01
N HIS A 175 2.57 13.46 9.03
CA HIS A 175 3.73 14.33 9.25
C HIS A 175 4.99 13.53 9.59
N GLN A 176 4.89 12.59 10.54
CA GLN A 176 6.03 11.74 10.91
C GLN A 176 6.53 10.90 9.75
N LEU A 177 5.63 10.32 8.96
CA LEU A 177 6.01 9.53 7.79
C LEU A 177 6.69 10.39 6.72
N HIS A 178 6.14 11.58 6.45
CA HIS A 178 6.75 12.53 5.52
C HIS A 178 8.17 12.93 5.95
N GLU A 179 8.37 13.28 7.22
CA GLU A 179 9.70 13.57 7.74
C GLU A 179 10.66 12.38 7.62
N ALA A 180 10.18 11.16 7.90
CA ALA A 180 10.98 9.94 7.79
C ALA A 180 11.48 9.71 6.37
N LEU A 181 10.59 9.79 5.39
CA LEU A 181 10.93 9.59 3.97
C LEU A 181 11.86 10.68 3.46
N ILE A 182 11.64 11.96 3.83
CA ILE A 182 12.53 13.06 3.43
C ILE A 182 13.93 12.88 4.01
N LYS A 183 14.05 12.61 5.31
CA LYS A 183 15.36 12.43 5.97
C LYS A 183 16.09 11.20 5.42
N ALA A 184 15.39 10.09 5.23
CA ALA A 184 15.96 8.88 4.64
C ALA A 184 16.46 9.13 3.21
N LYS A 185 15.70 9.85 2.38
CA LYS A 185 16.09 10.24 1.02
C LYS A 185 17.33 11.14 1.02
N GLN A 186 17.39 12.15 1.89
CA GLN A 186 18.57 13.03 2.04
C GLN A 186 19.83 12.25 2.47
N ALA A 187 19.65 11.20 3.26
CA ALA A 187 20.73 10.33 3.70
C ALA A 187 21.09 9.21 2.71
N ASN A 188 20.43 9.13 1.54
CA ASN A 188 20.53 8.00 0.60
C ASN A 188 20.34 6.62 1.27
N ALA A 189 19.45 6.55 2.27
CA ALA A 189 19.12 5.30 2.94
C ALA A 189 18.31 4.39 1.99
N THR A 190 18.52 3.08 2.09
CA THR A 190 17.73 2.10 1.32
C THR A 190 16.34 1.94 1.94
N ILE A 191 15.33 2.55 1.33
CA ILE A 191 13.93 2.45 1.75
C ILE A 191 13.17 1.53 0.78
N THR A 192 12.47 0.53 1.33
CA THR A 192 11.70 -0.43 0.53
C THR A 192 10.19 -0.25 0.68
N ASP A 193 9.76 0.19 1.85
CA ASP A 193 8.38 0.53 2.21
C ASP A 193 8.34 1.63 3.28
N GLU A 194 7.15 2.04 3.70
CA GLU A 194 6.98 3.12 4.67
C GLU A 194 7.53 2.74 6.05
N ALA A 195 7.36 1.48 6.47
CA ALA A 195 7.92 0.95 7.71
C ALA A 195 9.44 1.07 7.75
N SER A 196 10.15 0.73 6.67
CA SER A 196 11.61 0.82 6.61
C SER A 196 12.13 2.26 6.79
N ALA A 197 11.37 3.28 6.37
CA ALA A 197 11.71 4.68 6.65
C ALA A 197 11.52 5.03 8.14
N MET A 198 10.48 4.49 8.77
CA MET A 198 10.23 4.67 10.20
C MET A 198 11.28 3.93 11.05
N GLU A 199 11.64 2.71 10.66
CA GLU A 199 12.71 1.92 11.26
C GLU A 199 14.06 2.63 11.20
N TRP A 200 14.37 3.26 10.06
CA TRP A 200 15.59 4.05 9.90
C TRP A 200 15.67 5.24 10.88
N LEU A 201 14.52 5.79 11.28
CA LEU A 201 14.42 6.79 12.36
C LEU A 201 14.44 6.18 13.78
N GLY A 202 14.70 4.88 13.92
CA GLY A 202 14.71 4.18 15.21
C GLY A 202 13.32 3.89 15.78
N ARG A 203 12.25 3.99 14.96
CA ARG A 203 10.89 3.61 15.36
C ARG A 203 10.70 2.10 15.19
N GLN A 204 9.66 1.58 15.83
CA GLN A 204 9.29 0.16 15.74
C GLN A 204 7.81 0.07 15.33
N PRO A 205 7.49 0.16 14.04
CA PRO A 205 6.14 -0.02 13.53
C PRO A 205 5.55 -1.36 13.98
N GLN A 206 4.25 -1.39 14.24
CA GLN A 206 3.59 -2.62 14.65
C GLN A 206 3.34 -3.57 13.47
N LEU A 207 3.40 -4.87 13.77
CA LEU A 207 2.92 -5.92 12.89
C LEU A 207 1.46 -6.23 13.24
N VAL A 208 0.55 -5.98 12.31
CA VAL A 208 -0.86 -6.35 12.42
C VAL A 208 -1.12 -7.53 11.48
N PRO A 209 -1.58 -8.68 12.00
CA PRO A 209 -1.90 -9.83 11.15
C PRO A 209 -2.90 -9.46 10.05
N GLY A 210 -2.51 -9.66 8.80
CA GLY A 210 -3.37 -9.51 7.62
C GLY A 210 -3.56 -10.83 6.89
N ARG A 211 -4.60 -10.91 6.06
CA ARG A 211 -4.86 -12.12 5.28
C ARG A 211 -3.83 -12.29 4.18
N MET A 212 -3.43 -13.55 3.93
CA MET A 212 -2.48 -13.89 2.87
C MET A 212 -3.05 -13.71 1.45
N ASP A 213 -4.38 -13.64 1.31
CA ASP A 213 -5.04 -13.36 0.05
C ASP A 213 -5.06 -11.87 -0.32
N ASN A 214 -4.52 -10.98 0.53
CA ASN A 214 -4.12 -9.61 0.16
C ASN A 214 -2.82 -9.64 -0.68
N LEU A 215 -2.84 -10.37 -1.80
CA LEU A 215 -1.69 -10.58 -2.64
C LEU A 215 -1.32 -9.32 -3.43
N LYS A 216 -0.03 -9.19 -3.76
CA LYS A 216 0.47 -8.17 -4.68
C LYS A 216 0.58 -8.78 -6.06
N ILE A 217 -0.14 -8.24 -7.03
CA ILE A 217 -0.03 -8.63 -8.43
C ILE A 217 1.31 -8.13 -8.97
N THR A 218 2.20 -9.07 -9.28
CA THR A 218 3.56 -8.83 -9.74
C THR A 218 3.92 -9.59 -11.02
N GLN A 219 3.27 -10.72 -11.25
CA GLN A 219 3.45 -11.61 -12.39
C GLN A 219 2.09 -11.97 -13.04
N PRO A 220 2.09 -12.40 -14.32
CA PRO A 220 0.84 -12.74 -15.02
C PRO A 220 -0.05 -13.75 -14.29
N GLU A 221 0.54 -14.77 -13.66
CA GLU A 221 -0.17 -15.78 -12.87
C GLU A 221 -0.92 -15.21 -11.65
N ASP A 222 -0.47 -14.07 -11.11
CA ASP A 222 -1.11 -13.42 -9.97
C ASP A 222 -2.50 -12.86 -10.34
N LEU A 223 -2.75 -12.55 -11.62
CA LEU A 223 -4.05 -12.03 -12.07
C LEU A 223 -5.16 -13.07 -11.87
N ALA A 224 -4.92 -14.31 -12.29
CA ALA A 224 -5.90 -15.39 -12.15
C ALA A 224 -6.19 -15.69 -10.67
N LEU A 225 -5.16 -15.60 -9.82
CA LEU A 225 -5.31 -15.79 -8.38
C LEU A 225 -6.10 -14.63 -7.73
N ALA A 226 -5.81 -13.38 -8.11
CA ALA A 226 -6.58 -12.23 -7.64
C ALA A 226 -8.05 -12.30 -8.09
N GLU A 227 -8.31 -12.73 -9.33
CA GLU A 227 -9.66 -12.93 -9.85
C GLU A 227 -10.44 -13.94 -9.01
N PHE A 228 -9.81 -15.07 -8.67
CA PHE A 228 -10.40 -16.09 -7.81
C PHE A 228 -10.84 -15.53 -6.45
N TYR A 229 -9.97 -14.77 -5.78
CA TYR A 229 -10.28 -14.20 -4.48
C TYR A 229 -11.39 -13.14 -4.54
N LEU A 230 -11.37 -12.25 -5.54
CA LEU A 230 -12.41 -11.24 -5.72
C LEU A 230 -13.78 -11.87 -6.02
N ARG A 231 -13.82 -12.92 -6.86
CA ARG A 231 -15.07 -13.67 -7.12
C ARG A 231 -15.61 -14.37 -5.87
N LYS A 232 -14.72 -14.87 -5.02
CA LYS A 232 -15.12 -15.51 -3.76
C LYS A 232 -15.76 -14.48 -2.82
N GLU A 233 -15.15 -13.32 -2.66
CA GLU A 233 -15.68 -12.22 -1.84
C GLU A 233 -17.08 -11.77 -2.34
N GLN A 234 -17.24 -11.56 -3.65
CA GLN A 234 -18.52 -11.16 -4.25
C GLN A 234 -19.66 -12.18 -4.02
N LYS A 235 -19.34 -13.46 -3.85
CA LYS A 235 -20.33 -14.50 -3.55
C LYS A 235 -20.70 -14.52 -2.07
N GLU A 236 -19.77 -14.22 -1.18
CA GLU A 236 -20.00 -14.16 0.27
C GLU A 236 -20.81 -12.93 0.68
N GLN A 237 -20.84 -11.88 -0.16
CA GLN A 237 -21.61 -10.65 0.04
C GLN A 237 -23.02 -10.68 -0.57
N ARG A 238 -23.38 -11.75 -1.31
CA ARG A 238 -24.71 -11.96 -1.90
C ARG A 238 -25.55 -12.88 -1.03
#